data_AF-A0A9P7YMG0-F1
#
_entry.id   AF-A0A9P7YMG0-F1
#
_cell.length_a   1.000
_cell.length_b   1.000
_cell.length_c   1.000
_cell.angle_alpha   90.00
_cell.angle_beta   90.00
_cell.angle_gamma   90.00
#
_symmetry.space_group_name_H-M   'P 1'
#
loop_
_entity.id
_entity.type
_entity.pdbx_description
1 polymer ?
#
loop_
_entity_poly.entity_id
_entity_poly.type
_entity_poly.pdbx_seq_one_letter_code
_entity_poly.pdbx_strand_id
1 'polypeptide(L)'
;SQSWFEPLMTEATTLGRIKKNGLSVLTEELIYDRIDSERNRTVIISKRVPGRTYQQAWPSLTTEQKLEVANQVAEHLKSLAEQSPEFVETVEGTALEGEHSLRVREGRPW
;
A
#
# COMPACT_ATOMS: atom_id res chain seq x y z
N SER A 1 -26.05 -1.90 -16.34
CA SER A 1 -24.95 -2.89 -16.31
C SER A 1 -23.71 -2.20 -15.76
N GLN A 2 -23.37 -2.41 -14.48
CA GLN A 2 -22.10 -1.92 -13.94
C GLN A 2 -21.04 -2.99 -14.26
N SER A 3 -20.32 -2.77 -15.36
CA SER A 3 -19.14 -3.58 -15.68
C SER A 3 -18.06 -3.25 -14.67
N TRP A 4 -17.61 -4.29 -13.97
CA TRP A 4 -16.46 -4.26 -13.06
C TRP A 4 -15.26 -3.64 -13.80
N PHE A 5 -14.75 -2.51 -13.30
CA PHE A 5 -13.57 -1.84 -13.84
C PHE A 5 -12.36 -2.34 -13.05
N GLU A 6 -11.31 -2.79 -13.74
CA GLU A 6 -10.07 -3.26 -13.11
C GLU A 6 -9.58 -2.24 -12.07
N PRO A 7 -9.22 -2.65 -10.84
CA PRO A 7 -8.65 -1.70 -9.89
C PRO A 7 -7.27 -1.28 -10.43
N LEU A 8 -7.16 0.01 -10.73
CA LEU A 8 -6.00 0.68 -11.35
C LEU A 8 -4.73 0.66 -10.46
N MET A 9 -4.83 0.12 -9.24
CA MET A 9 -3.71 -0.13 -8.35
C MET A 9 -4.03 -1.30 -7.40
N THR A 10 -3.27 -2.40 -7.49
CA THR A 10 -3.29 -3.43 -6.43
C THR A 10 -2.50 -2.94 -5.23
N GLU A 11 -2.83 -3.43 -4.03
CA GLU A 11 -2.04 -3.19 -2.82
C GLU A 11 -0.55 -3.52 -3.02
N ALA A 12 -0.23 -4.55 -3.81
CA ALA A 12 1.12 -4.88 -4.25
C ALA A 12 1.84 -3.75 -5.00
N THR A 13 1.13 -3.02 -5.87
CA THR A 13 1.67 -1.88 -6.63
C THR A 13 1.95 -0.69 -5.71
N THR A 14 1.04 -0.43 -4.77
CA THR A 14 1.20 0.60 -3.74
C THR A 14 2.39 0.32 -2.84
N LEU A 15 2.54 -0.93 -2.35
CA LEU A 15 3.67 -1.37 -1.53
C LEU A 15 5.01 -1.23 -2.28
N GLY A 16 5.06 -1.62 -3.55
CA GLY A 16 6.24 -1.47 -4.39
C GLY A 16 6.67 0.00 -4.54
N ARG A 17 5.69 0.91 -4.74
CA ARG A 17 5.96 2.35 -4.86
C ARG A 17 6.48 2.95 -3.55
N ILE A 18 5.81 2.65 -2.44
CA ILE A 18 6.20 3.13 -1.11
C ILE A 18 7.64 2.69 -0.77
N LYS A 19 8.02 1.45 -1.11
CA LYS A 19 9.40 0.96 -0.95
C LYS A 19 10.40 1.74 -1.80
N LYS A 20 10.10 1.99 -3.07
CA LYS A 20 10.99 2.74 -3.99
C LYS A 20 11.25 4.17 -3.51
N ASN A 21 10.27 4.78 -2.86
CA ASN A 21 10.36 6.15 -2.35
C ASN A 21 11.04 6.26 -0.98
N GLY A 22 11.63 5.18 -0.46
CA GLY A 22 12.51 5.23 0.71
C GLY A 22 11.80 5.33 2.06
N LEU A 23 10.64 4.67 2.22
CA LEU A 23 9.99 4.59 3.52
C LEU A 23 10.90 3.87 4.54
N SER A 24 11.09 4.46 5.72
CA SER A 24 11.99 3.90 6.75
C SER A 24 11.40 2.69 7.50
N VAL A 25 10.07 2.57 7.51
CA VAL A 25 9.36 1.45 8.15
C VAL A 25 9.47 0.18 7.31
N LEU A 26 9.73 -0.92 8.00
CA LEU A 26 9.68 -2.27 7.44
C LEU A 26 8.28 -2.54 6.88
N THR A 27 8.20 -2.69 5.57
CA THR A 27 7.00 -3.09 4.85
C THR A 27 7.18 -4.49 4.28
N GLU A 28 6.07 -5.21 4.14
CA GLU A 28 6.07 -6.60 3.67
C GLU A 28 6.79 -6.75 2.32
N GLU A 29 7.59 -7.80 2.16
CA GLU A 29 8.24 -8.11 0.89
C GLU A 29 7.31 -8.94 0.03
N LEU A 30 6.86 -8.39 -1.09
CA LEU A 30 5.99 -9.09 -2.02
C LEU A 30 6.75 -10.26 -2.66
N ILE A 31 6.21 -11.46 -2.52
CA ILE A 31 6.69 -12.68 -3.20
C ILE A 31 5.90 -12.89 -4.48
N TYR A 32 4.58 -12.66 -4.43
CA TYR A 32 3.67 -12.95 -5.53
C TYR A 32 2.40 -12.10 -5.42
N ASP A 33 1.90 -11.62 -6.55
CA ASP A 33 0.56 -11.05 -6.68
C ASP A 33 -0.15 -11.60 -7.93
N ARG A 34 -1.46 -11.86 -7.80
CA ARG A 34 -2.30 -12.30 -8.90
C ARG A 34 -3.71 -11.74 -8.78
N ILE A 35 -4.25 -11.29 -9.91
CA ILE A 35 -5.67 -11.03 -10.07
C ILE A 35 -6.30 -12.28 -10.68
N ASP A 36 -7.29 -12.83 -9.98
CA ASP A 36 -8.10 -13.97 -10.39
C ASP A 36 -9.46 -13.43 -10.81
N SER A 37 -9.55 -12.99 -12.07
CA SER A 37 -10.74 -12.35 -12.65
C SER A 37 -11.93 -13.30 -12.75
N GLU A 38 -11.70 -14.59 -12.98
CA GLU A 38 -12.74 -15.63 -12.99
C GLU A 38 -13.44 -15.74 -11.64
N ARG A 39 -12.72 -15.50 -10.54
CA ARG A 39 -13.25 -15.55 -9.16
C ARG A 39 -13.40 -14.18 -8.53
N ASN A 40 -13.21 -13.12 -9.32
CA ASN A 40 -13.28 -11.73 -8.89
C ASN A 40 -12.52 -11.42 -7.59
N ARG A 41 -11.25 -11.83 -7.51
CA ARG A 41 -10.42 -11.64 -6.31
C ARG A 41 -8.97 -11.33 -6.64
N THR A 42 -8.29 -10.68 -5.70
CA THR A 42 -6.85 -10.44 -5.74
C THR A 42 -6.17 -11.28 -4.66
N VAL A 43 -5.07 -11.93 -5.02
CA VAL A 43 -4.26 -12.75 -4.10
C VAL A 43 -2.87 -12.12 -4.02
N ILE A 44 -2.42 -11.85 -2.80
CA ILE A 44 -1.09 -11.33 -2.49
C ILE A 44 -0.41 -12.29 -1.53
N ILE A 45 0.82 -12.66 -1.83
CA ILE A 45 1.70 -13.45 -0.96
C ILE A 45 2.93 -12.60 -0.67
N SER A 46 3.20 -12.37 0.61
CA SER A 46 4.33 -11.57 1.07
C SER A 46 5.12 -12.31 2.16
N LYS A 47 6.38 -11.91 2.36
CA LYS A 47 7.17 -12.34 3.52
C LYS A 47 6.65 -11.60 4.74
N ARG A 48 6.40 -12.38 5.79
CA ARG A 48 6.01 -11.86 7.10
C ARG A 48 7.09 -10.93 7.65
N VAL A 49 6.69 -9.73 8.08
CA VAL A 49 7.55 -8.84 8.84
C VAL A 49 7.63 -9.36 10.29
N PRO A 50 8.83 -9.63 10.84
CA PRO A 50 8.96 -10.09 12.21
C PRO A 50 8.56 -8.98 13.18
N GLY A 51 7.74 -9.30 14.18
CA GLY A 51 7.31 -8.33 15.19
C GLY A 51 6.06 -8.74 15.95
N ARG A 52 5.64 -7.86 16.85
CA ARG A 52 4.35 -7.92 17.56
C ARG A 52 3.49 -6.75 17.09
N THR A 53 2.17 -6.94 17.06
CA THR A 53 1.28 -5.81 16.77
C THR A 53 1.34 -4.80 17.91
N TYR A 54 1.05 -3.52 17.63
CA TYR A 54 0.94 -2.54 18.70
C TYR A 54 -0.09 -2.96 19.73
N GLN A 55 -1.22 -3.53 19.34
CA GLN A 55 -2.22 -4.06 20.28
C GLN A 55 -1.62 -5.06 21.30
N GLN A 56 -0.71 -5.93 20.86
CA GLN A 56 -0.04 -6.90 21.74
C GLN A 56 1.04 -6.25 22.62
N ALA A 57 1.80 -5.29 22.07
CA ALA A 57 2.94 -4.69 22.77
C ALA A 57 2.55 -3.51 23.68
N TRP A 58 1.51 -2.75 23.33
CA TRP A 58 1.13 -1.48 23.95
C TRP A 58 0.99 -1.53 25.48
N PRO A 59 0.40 -2.59 26.09
CA PRO A 59 0.29 -2.67 27.55
C PRO A 59 1.64 -2.75 28.25
N SER A 60 2.66 -3.29 27.57
CA SER A 60 4.01 -3.50 28.13
C SER A 60 4.96 -2.31 27.91
N LEU A 61 4.55 -1.31 27.13
CA LEU A 61 5.40 -0.15 26.82
C LEU A 61 5.33 0.90 27.94
N THR A 62 6.48 1.49 28.26
CA THR A 62 6.55 2.67 29.13
C THR A 62 5.95 3.90 28.43
N THR A 63 5.71 4.96 29.20
CA THR A 63 5.21 6.24 28.65
C THR A 63 6.17 6.81 27.61
N GLU A 64 7.47 6.76 27.88
CA GLU A 64 8.53 7.24 26.98
C GLU A 64 8.55 6.44 25.68
N GLN A 65 8.41 5.11 25.76
CA GLN A 65 8.33 4.24 24.58
C GLN A 65 7.07 4.51 23.74
N LYS A 66 5.93 4.80 24.38
CA LYS A 66 4.71 5.17 23.67
C LYS A 66 4.84 6.52 22.95
N LEU A 67 5.50 7.49 23.60
CA LEU A 67 5.81 8.78 22.99
C LEU A 67 6.73 8.62 21.79
N GLU A 68 7.76 7.79 21.92
CA GLU A 68 8.67 7.46 20.83
C GLU A 68 7.94 6.82 19.63
N VAL A 69 7.05 5.86 19.88
CA VAL A 69 6.20 5.29 18.83
C VAL A 69 5.30 6.35 18.19
N ALA A 70 4.72 7.26 18.97
CA ALA A 70 3.88 8.33 18.43
C ALA A 70 4.67 9.28 17.52
N ASN A 71 5.90 9.64 17.91
CA ASN A 71 6.80 10.45 17.09
C ASN A 71 7.13 9.74 15.78
N GLN A 72 7.52 8.46 15.84
CA GLN A 72 7.80 7.65 14.65
C GLN A 72 6.58 7.62 13.71
N VAL A 73 5.38 7.35 14.23
CA VAL A 73 4.16 7.33 13.39
C VAL A 73 3.92 8.70 12.74
N ALA A 74 4.08 9.79 13.48
CA ALA A 74 3.88 11.14 12.95
C ALA A 74 4.89 11.47 11.83
N GLU A 75 6.16 11.13 12.01
CA GLU A 75 7.20 11.29 10.98
C GLU A 75 6.90 10.48 9.73
N HIS A 76 6.40 9.25 9.89
CA HIS A 76 6.04 8.38 8.76
C HIS A 76 4.85 8.94 7.99
N LEU A 77 3.80 9.41 8.69
CA LEU A 77 2.65 10.04 8.05
C LEU A 77 3.05 11.31 7.31
N LYS A 78 3.94 12.12 7.90
CA LYS A 78 4.49 13.31 7.25
C LYS A 78 5.24 12.94 5.96
N SER A 79 6.14 11.96 6.04
CA SER A 79 6.90 11.49 4.87
C SER A 79 5.98 10.93 3.77
N LEU A 80 4.93 10.19 4.13
CA LEU A 80 3.94 9.70 3.16
C LEU A 80 3.15 10.85 2.52
N ALA A 81 2.78 11.87 3.29
CA ALA A 81 2.04 13.03 2.79
C ALA A 81 2.87 13.90 1.84
N GLU A 82 4.19 13.96 2.06
CA GLU A 82 5.13 14.67 1.18
C GLU A 82 5.38 13.95 -0.14
N GLN A 83 5.04 12.67 -0.25
CA GLN A 83 5.12 11.94 -1.51
C GLN A 83 3.95 12.32 -2.42
N SER A 84 4.23 13.15 -3.42
CA SER A 84 3.28 13.41 -4.50
C SER A 84 2.98 12.10 -5.24
N PRO A 85 1.72 11.65 -5.30
CA PRO A 85 1.38 10.51 -6.13
C PRO A 85 1.45 10.95 -7.60
N GLU A 86 2.04 10.11 -8.44
CA GLU A 86 2.13 10.37 -9.89
C GLU A 86 0.74 10.46 -10.56
N PHE A 87 -0.29 9.91 -9.90
CA PHE A 87 -1.68 9.92 -10.37
C PHE A 87 -2.62 10.05 -9.17
N VAL A 88 -3.76 10.71 -9.37
CA VAL A 88 -4.83 10.81 -8.38
C VAL A 88 -5.96 9.86 -8.78
N GLU A 89 -6.42 9.04 -7.84
CA GLU A 89 -7.48 8.05 -8.03
C GLU A 89 -8.62 8.32 -7.04
N THR A 90 -9.82 7.90 -7.38
CA THR A 90 -10.93 7.87 -6.43
C THR A 90 -10.67 6.83 -5.33
N VAL A 91 -11.46 6.89 -4.26
CA VAL A 91 -11.45 5.88 -3.19
C VAL A 91 -11.79 4.47 -3.69
N GLU A 92 -12.39 4.34 -4.88
CA GLU A 92 -12.72 3.08 -5.53
C GLU A 92 -11.62 2.59 -6.50
N GLY A 93 -10.51 3.33 -6.62
CA GLY A 93 -9.44 3.02 -7.56
C GLY A 93 -9.83 3.30 -9.02
N THR A 94 -10.77 4.21 -9.26
CA THR A 94 -11.18 4.68 -10.58
C THR A 94 -10.55 6.06 -10.89
N ALA A 95 -10.42 6.40 -12.18
CA ALA A 95 -9.92 7.71 -12.59
C ALA A 95 -10.90 8.83 -12.20
N LEU A 96 -10.39 10.05 -11.96
CA LEU A 96 -11.20 11.18 -11.52
C LEU A 96 -12.17 11.72 -12.61
N GLU A 97 -11.92 11.47 -13.91
CA GLU A 97 -12.88 11.79 -14.99
C GLU A 97 -12.47 11.18 -16.37
N GLY A 98 -13.39 10.50 -17.08
CA GLY A 98 -13.34 10.25 -18.55
C GLY A 98 -12.73 8.92 -19.08
N GLU A 99 -12.85 8.70 -20.41
CA GLU A 99 -12.32 7.55 -21.19
C GLU A 99 -10.78 7.45 -21.23
N HIS A 100 -10.09 8.36 -20.53
CA HIS A 100 -8.64 8.44 -20.50
C HIS A 100 -8.15 8.14 -19.09
N SER A 101 -8.07 6.85 -18.76
CA SER A 101 -7.14 6.43 -17.72
C SER A 101 -5.73 6.86 -18.16
N LEU A 102 -5.07 7.71 -17.37
CA LEU A 102 -3.68 8.13 -17.64
C LEU A 102 -2.66 6.98 -17.47
N ARG A 103 -3.11 5.75 -17.22
CA ARG A 103 -2.26 4.58 -17.04
C ARG A 103 -2.49 3.54 -18.14
N VAL A 104 -1.48 3.37 -18.99
CA VAL A 104 -1.25 2.13 -19.74
C VAL A 104 -0.37 1.25 -18.86
N ARG A 105 -0.83 0.04 -18.50
CA ARG A 105 -0.04 -0.88 -17.67
C ARG A 105 1.15 -1.40 -18.46
N GLU A 106 2.37 -1.12 -18.00
CA GLU A 106 3.53 -1.88 -18.44
C GLU A 106 3.45 -3.28 -17.80
N GLY A 107 3.28 -4.31 -18.63
CA GLY A 107 3.45 -5.68 -18.18
C GLY A 107 4.89 -5.87 -17.71
N ARG A 108 5.10 -6.36 -16.49
CA ARG A 108 6.45 -6.78 -16.09
C ARG A 108 6.87 -7.95 -16.98
N PRO A 109 8.08 -7.91 -17.58
CA PRO A 109 8.62 -9.10 -18.19
C PRO A 109 8.87 -10.14 -17.10
N TRP A 110 8.42 -11.35 -17.40
CA TRP A 110 8.46 -12.56 -16.57
C TRP A 110 9.88 -12.89 -16.09
#